data_AF-A0A2S2PPM5-F1
#
_entry.id   AF-A0A2S2PPM5-F1
#
_cell.length_a   1.000
_cell.length_b   1.000
_cell.length_c   1.000
_cell.angle_alpha   90.00
_cell.angle_beta   90.00
_cell.angle_gamma   90.00
#
_symmetry.space_group_name_H-M   'P 1'
#
loop_
_entity.id
_entity.type
_entity.pdbx_description
1 polymer ?
#
loop_
_entity_poly.entity_id
_entity_poly.type
_entity_poly.pdbx_seq_one_letter_code
_entity_poly.pdbx_strand_id
1 'polypeptide(L)'
;GGLIYLKIIGNCIICLSNLKGIVEYAPEENARVVITCTLKGHFQNCISGKKRRVTGNQREMFLDKLMNCNMSAAYLQRLEAEQKMNYGDPEPSSIPTLNALRLMKYKEQKKDQVHNDPILAVSLMKGMLPYNTIFHDIGYDRFYLHYWSSFEVNSYRNYSKRTKIPTIICIDSTGTLVKSHIN
;
A
#
# COMPACT_ATOMS: atom_id res chain seq x y z
N GLY A 1 18.92 -5.64 45.03
CA GLY A 1 19.08 -5.76 43.57
C GLY A 1 18.00 -4.92 42.93
N GLY A 2 18.35 -3.96 42.07
CA GLY A 2 17.37 -3.06 41.46
C GLY A 2 16.37 -3.83 40.60
N LEU A 3 15.08 -3.57 40.81
CA LEU A 3 14.03 -4.04 39.91
C LEU A 3 14.30 -3.42 38.53
N ILE A 4 14.30 -4.25 37.48
CA ILE A 4 14.41 -3.78 36.10
C ILE A 4 13.02 -3.93 35.49
N TYR A 5 12.35 -2.81 35.25
CA TYR A 5 11.05 -2.79 34.61
C TYR A 5 11.11 -3.21 33.14
N LEU A 6 12.09 -2.68 32.40
CA LEU A 6 12.27 -3.00 30.98
C LEU A 6 13.75 -3.14 30.64
N LYS A 7 14.10 -4.16 29.87
CA LYS A 7 15.45 -4.39 29.38
C LYS A 7 15.43 -4.66 27.87
N ILE A 8 16.09 -3.80 27.12
CA ILE A 8 16.32 -3.96 25.69
C ILE A 8 17.78 -4.39 25.50
N ILE A 9 17.97 -5.51 24.81
CA ILE A 9 19.30 -6.01 24.45
C ILE A 9 19.29 -6.29 22.94
N GLY A 10 20.23 -5.71 22.22
CA GLY A 10 20.47 -6.00 20.81
C GLY A 10 21.93 -6.33 20.59
N ASN A 11 22.22 -7.32 19.73
CA ASN A 11 23.58 -7.67 19.35
C ASN A 11 23.69 -7.65 17.83
N CYS A 12 24.78 -7.08 17.31
CA CYS A 12 25.13 -7.20 15.90
C CYS A 12 25.90 -8.50 15.67
N ILE A 13 25.39 -9.39 14.82
CA ILE A 13 26.07 -10.66 14.50
C ILE A 13 27.36 -10.48 13.68
N ILE A 14 27.58 -9.29 13.11
CA ILE A 14 28.72 -9.02 12.21
C ILE A 14 29.87 -8.39 12.99
N CYS A 15 29.62 -7.28 13.69
CA CYS A 15 30.65 -6.56 14.43
C CYS A 15 30.59 -6.77 15.95
N LEU A 16 29.72 -7.68 16.42
CA LEU A 16 29.54 -8.03 17.83
C LEU A 16 29.21 -6.86 18.76
N SER A 17 28.80 -5.72 18.18
CA SER A 17 28.40 -4.53 18.94
C SER A 17 27.09 -4.80 19.69
N ASN A 18 26.99 -4.25 20.89
CA ASN A 18 25.87 -4.44 21.80
C ASN A 18 25.10 -3.13 21.98
N LEU A 19 23.78 -3.19 21.82
CA LEU A 19 22.82 -2.19 22.21
C LEU A 19 22.20 -2.62 23.55
N LYS A 20 22.23 -1.75 24.54
CA LYS A 20 21.60 -1.99 25.84
C LYS A 20 20.78 -0.79 26.25
N GLY A 21 19.48 -0.99 26.46
CA GLY A 21 18.59 -0.02 27.10
C GLY A 21 18.02 -0.64 28.37
N ILE A 22 18.02 0.10 29.47
CA ILE A 22 17.41 -0.33 30.73
C ILE A 22 16.47 0.78 31.19
N VAL A 23 15.27 0.39 31.62
CA VAL A 23 14.39 1.18 32.46
C VAL A 23 14.30 0.44 33.79
N GLU A 24 14.80 1.08 34.85
CA GLU A 24 14.86 0.46 36.18
C GLU A 24 13.47 0.48 36.82
N TYR A 25 12.85 1.65 36.92
CA TYR A 25 11.58 1.83 37.61
C TYR A 25 10.38 1.77 36.64
N ALA A 26 9.28 1.21 37.11
CA ALA A 26 8.01 1.25 36.38
C ALA A 26 7.57 2.72 36.21
N PRO A 27 7.15 3.12 35.00
CA PRO A 27 6.57 4.45 34.80
C PRO A 27 5.20 4.56 35.48
N GLU A 28 4.82 5.79 35.83
CA GLU A 28 3.47 6.11 36.29
C GLU A 28 2.42 5.83 35.19
N GLU A 29 1.16 5.65 35.59
CA GLU A 29 0.06 5.44 34.64
C GLU A 29 -0.01 6.60 33.63
N ASN A 30 -0.06 6.26 32.34
CA ASN A 30 -0.06 7.18 31.19
C ASN A 30 1.21 8.05 31.02
N ALA A 31 2.31 7.76 31.71
CA ALA A 31 3.56 8.50 31.53
C ALA A 31 4.35 8.05 30.28
N ARG A 32 4.98 9.02 29.60
CA ARG A 32 5.89 8.74 28.47
C ARG A 32 7.22 8.22 29.00
N VAL A 33 7.59 7.00 28.60
CA VAL A 33 8.89 6.40 28.94
C VAL A 33 9.96 6.85 27.95
N VAL A 34 11.06 7.40 28.46
CA VAL A 34 12.28 7.67 27.68
C VAL A 34 13.31 6.60 28.03
N ILE A 35 13.72 5.82 27.03
CA ILE A 35 14.70 4.74 27.21
C ILE A 35 16.05 5.22 26.71
N THR A 36 16.97 5.51 27.63
CA THR A 36 18.36 5.79 27.27
C THR A 36 19.05 4.51 26.85
N CYS A 37 19.41 4.41 25.57
CA CYS A 37 20.09 3.26 25.02
C CYS A 37 21.59 3.54 24.87
N THR A 38 22.43 2.66 25.39
CA THR A 38 23.88 2.70 25.19
C THR A 38 24.27 1.71 24.08
N LEU A 39 25.02 2.19 23.10
CA LEU A 39 25.61 1.36 22.05
C LEU A 39 27.11 1.23 22.31
N LYS A 40 27.62 -0.01 22.44
CA LYS A 40 29.03 -0.32 22.68
C LYS A 40 29.58 -1.26 21.61
N GLY A 41 30.78 -1.00 21.11
CA GLY A 41 31.47 -1.86 20.13
C GLY A 41 31.85 -1.13 18.83
N HIS A 42 32.32 -1.89 17.84
CA HIS A 42 32.77 -1.38 16.53
C HIS A 42 31.64 -1.21 15.52
N PHE A 43 30.53 -0.59 15.91
CA PHE A 43 29.36 -0.42 15.05
C PHE A 43 29.63 0.52 13.87
N GLN A 44 30.56 1.47 14.03
CA GLN A 44 30.98 2.42 12.98
C GLN A 44 31.65 1.70 11.80
N ASN A 45 32.35 0.59 12.05
CA ASN A 45 33.05 -0.18 11.03
C ASN A 45 32.28 -1.45 10.64
N CYS A 46 30.96 -1.48 10.90
CA CYS A 46 30.15 -2.66 10.61
C CYS A 46 29.87 -2.77 9.10
N ILE A 47 30.64 -3.59 8.39
CA ILE A 47 30.55 -3.81 6.93
C ILE A 47 29.39 -4.76 6.57
N SER A 48 28.19 -4.49 7.08
CA SER A 48 27.02 -5.32 6.74
C SER A 48 26.48 -4.97 5.36
N GLY A 49 26.83 -5.76 4.35
CA GLY A 49 26.16 -5.74 3.04
C GLY A 49 24.72 -6.29 3.07
N LYS A 50 24.29 -6.90 4.20
CA LYS A 50 22.93 -7.41 4.34
C LYS A 50 21.96 -6.26 4.59
N LYS A 51 21.05 -6.07 3.63
CA LYS A 51 19.94 -5.12 3.72
C LYS A 51 18.93 -5.58 4.78
N ARG A 52 18.41 -4.65 5.57
CA ARG A 52 17.36 -4.94 6.55
C ARG A 52 16.01 -5.06 5.85
N ARG A 53 15.17 -5.97 6.36
CA ARG A 53 13.79 -6.10 5.88
C ARG A 53 12.98 -4.89 6.35
N VAL A 54 12.18 -4.32 5.46
CA VAL A 54 11.22 -3.26 5.82
C VAL A 54 10.01 -3.89 6.51
N THR A 55 9.75 -3.48 7.75
CA THR A 55 8.69 -4.01 8.62
C THR A 55 7.98 -2.91 9.40
N GLY A 56 6.80 -3.20 9.95
CA GLY A 56 6.03 -2.30 10.81
C GLY A 56 5.68 -0.97 10.12
N ASN A 57 5.67 0.12 10.90
CA ASN A 57 5.26 1.45 10.43
C ASN A 57 6.05 1.94 9.20
N GLN A 58 7.33 1.58 9.08
CA GLN A 58 8.12 1.96 7.92
C GLN A 58 7.58 1.32 6.63
N ARG A 59 7.08 0.07 6.72
CA ARG A 59 6.46 -0.62 5.58
C ARG A 59 5.17 0.10 5.17
N GLU A 60 4.33 0.44 6.13
CA GLU A 60 3.05 1.14 5.87
C GLU A 60 3.30 2.50 5.22
N MET A 61 4.25 3.28 5.75
CA MET A 61 4.64 4.57 5.16
C MET A 61 5.14 4.43 3.71
N PHE A 62 5.95 3.42 3.41
CA PHE A 62 6.41 3.19 2.04
C PHE A 62 5.28 2.73 1.12
N LEU A 63 4.38 1.88 1.60
CA LEU A 63 3.20 1.46 0.84
C LEU A 63 2.31 2.64 0.49
N ASP A 64 2.02 3.51 1.45
CA ASP A 64 1.23 4.73 1.25
C ASP A 64 1.85 5.62 0.16
N LYS A 65 3.15 5.91 0.25
CA LYS A 65 3.86 6.69 -0.77
C LYS A 65 3.83 6.03 -2.16
N LEU A 66 3.95 4.69 -2.23
CA LEU A 66 3.98 3.94 -3.49
C LEU A 66 2.60 3.78 -4.15
N MET A 67 1.54 3.73 -3.34
CA MET A 67 0.17 3.45 -3.78
C MET A 67 -0.67 4.72 -3.89
N ASN A 68 -0.69 5.54 -2.85
CA ASN A 68 -1.58 6.69 -2.73
C ASN A 68 -0.93 7.98 -3.27
N CYS A 69 0.38 8.17 -3.05
CA CYS A 69 1.10 9.32 -3.61
C CYS A 69 1.66 9.08 -5.03
N ASN A 70 1.39 7.90 -5.61
CA ASN A 70 1.86 7.47 -6.93
C ASN A 70 3.39 7.64 -7.14
N MET A 71 4.19 7.49 -6.09
CA MET A 71 5.64 7.58 -6.22
C MET A 71 6.22 6.32 -6.87
N SER A 72 7.22 6.50 -7.72
CA SER A 72 7.97 5.36 -8.26
C SER A 72 8.92 4.81 -7.19
N ALA A 73 9.18 3.49 -7.24
CA ALA A 73 10.10 2.85 -6.31
C ALA A 73 11.52 3.44 -6.39
N ALA A 74 11.96 3.85 -7.58
CA ALA A 74 13.27 4.49 -7.78
C ALA A 74 13.32 5.88 -7.15
N TYR A 75 12.26 6.67 -7.32
CA TYR A 75 12.17 8.00 -6.71
C TYR A 75 12.15 7.91 -5.18
N LEU A 76 11.37 6.99 -4.61
CA LEU A 76 11.31 6.78 -3.17
C LEU A 76 12.66 6.32 -2.59
N GLN A 77 13.35 5.40 -3.27
CA GLN A 77 14.69 4.99 -2.85
C GLN A 77 15.68 6.16 -2.86
N ARG A 78 15.61 7.02 -3.89
CA ARG A 78 16.46 8.21 -4.00
C ARG A 78 16.21 9.19 -2.85
N LEU A 79 14.95 9.46 -2.51
CA LEU A 79 14.60 10.32 -1.37
C LEU A 79 15.15 9.76 -0.05
N GLU A 80 15.06 8.44 0.16
CA GLU A 80 15.61 7.80 1.36
C GLU A 80 17.14 7.88 1.40
N ALA A 81 17.81 7.83 0.25
CA ALA A 81 19.26 8.02 0.14
C ALA A 81 19.65 9.48 0.42
N GLU A 82 18.99 10.44 -0.21
CA GLU A 82 19.21 11.89 0.01
C GLU A 82 19.04 12.29 1.49
N GLN A 83 18.13 11.64 2.22
CA GLN A 83 17.92 11.91 3.65
C GLN A 83 18.94 11.26 4.59
N LYS A 84 19.56 10.14 4.18
CA LYS A 84 20.34 9.27 5.09
C LYS A 84 21.81 9.13 4.71
N MET A 85 22.21 9.64 3.54
CA MET A 85 23.56 9.51 3.01
C MET A 85 24.10 10.89 2.67
N ASN A 86 25.36 11.14 3.02
CA ASN A 86 26.13 12.21 2.42
C ASN A 86 26.83 11.71 1.15
N TYR A 87 27.34 12.64 0.36
CA TYR A 87 28.10 12.31 -0.83
C TYR A 87 29.34 11.46 -0.48
N GLY A 88 29.47 10.29 -1.11
CA GLY A 88 30.58 9.36 -0.89
C GLY A 88 30.34 8.31 0.20
N ASP A 89 29.24 8.39 0.97
CA ASP A 89 28.92 7.39 1.97
C ASP A 89 28.52 6.05 1.32
N PRO A 90 28.91 4.91 1.91
CA PRO A 90 28.40 3.61 1.49
C PRO A 90 26.90 3.52 1.78
N GLU A 91 26.12 2.92 0.87
CA GLU A 91 24.67 2.83 1.03
C GLU A 91 24.31 2.03 2.31
N PRO A 92 23.61 2.63 3.29
CA PRO A 92 23.30 1.96 4.54
C PRO A 92 22.33 0.79 4.34
N SER A 93 22.40 -0.17 5.28
CA SER A 93 21.51 -1.35 5.29
C SER A 93 20.03 -1.02 5.55
N SER A 94 19.72 0.19 6.05
CA SER A 94 18.37 0.67 6.33
C SER A 94 17.61 1.15 5.09
N ILE A 95 18.32 1.50 4.01
CA ILE A 95 17.67 1.89 2.75
C ILE A 95 17.26 0.62 2.02
N PRO A 96 15.96 0.45 1.70
CA PRO A 96 15.49 -0.71 0.97
C PRO A 96 16.03 -0.70 -0.47
N THR A 97 16.24 -1.89 -1.02
CA THR A 97 16.59 -2.02 -2.43
C THR A 97 15.39 -1.71 -3.33
N LEU A 98 15.67 -1.26 -4.54
CA LEU A 98 14.65 -0.99 -5.55
C LEU A 98 13.71 -2.17 -5.78
N ASN A 99 14.26 -3.39 -5.88
CA ASN A 99 13.48 -4.60 -6.07
C ASN A 99 12.60 -4.93 -4.85
N ALA A 100 13.07 -4.66 -3.63
CA ALA A 100 12.25 -4.84 -2.44
C ALA A 100 11.01 -3.92 -2.45
N LEU A 101 11.18 -2.66 -2.85
CA LEU A 101 10.08 -1.71 -2.99
C LEU A 101 9.09 -2.12 -4.11
N ARG A 102 9.60 -2.56 -5.26
CA ARG A 102 8.77 -3.07 -6.36
C ARG A 102 7.95 -4.29 -5.96
N LEU A 103 8.59 -5.28 -5.31
CA LEU A 103 7.91 -6.47 -4.81
C LEU A 103 6.88 -6.12 -3.73
N MET A 104 7.17 -5.13 -2.89
CA MET A 104 6.25 -4.64 -1.88
C MET A 104 4.99 -4.05 -2.54
N LYS A 105 5.15 -3.15 -3.51
CA LYS A 105 4.04 -2.57 -4.28
C LYS A 105 3.21 -3.66 -4.98
N TYR A 106 3.88 -4.56 -5.68
CA TYR A 106 3.21 -5.66 -6.39
C TYR A 106 2.39 -6.55 -5.46
N LYS A 107 2.94 -6.94 -4.30
CA LYS A 107 2.22 -7.76 -3.33
C LYS A 107 1.00 -7.05 -2.76
N GLU A 108 1.09 -5.75 -2.51
CA GLU A 108 -0.04 -4.98 -2.03
C GLU A 108 -1.12 -4.83 -3.11
N GLN A 109 -0.74 -4.56 -4.36
CA GLN A 109 -1.66 -4.53 -5.50
C GLN A 109 -2.39 -5.86 -5.72
N LYS A 110 -1.70 -6.98 -5.47
CA LYS A 110 -2.30 -8.31 -5.59
C LYS A 110 -3.18 -8.72 -4.42
N LYS A 111 -3.13 -8.01 -3.30
CA LYS A 111 -3.85 -8.40 -2.08
C LYS A 111 -5.36 -8.37 -2.27
N ASP A 112 -5.84 -7.41 -3.05
CA ASP A 112 -7.26 -7.22 -3.34
C ASP A 112 -7.68 -7.88 -4.66
N GLN A 113 -6.77 -8.59 -5.34
CA GLN A 113 -7.06 -9.26 -6.60
C GLN A 113 -7.80 -10.57 -6.35
N VAL A 114 -9.04 -10.67 -6.86
CA VAL A 114 -9.89 -11.88 -6.73
C VAL A 114 -9.26 -13.09 -7.43
N HIS A 115 -8.69 -12.90 -8.62
CA HIS A 115 -8.04 -13.96 -9.38
C HIS A 115 -6.96 -13.39 -10.31
N ASN A 116 -5.91 -14.18 -10.60
CA ASN A 116 -4.79 -13.76 -11.46
C ASN A 116 -5.24 -13.50 -12.91
N ASP A 117 -6.13 -14.35 -13.44
CA ASP A 117 -6.79 -14.17 -14.73
C ASP A 117 -7.94 -13.17 -14.59
N PRO A 118 -7.92 -12.05 -15.34
CA PRO A 118 -8.97 -11.03 -15.27
C PRO A 118 -10.34 -11.52 -15.74
N ILE A 119 -10.42 -12.41 -16.73
CA ILE A 119 -11.69 -12.91 -17.24
C ILE A 119 -12.36 -13.77 -16.17
N LEU A 120 -11.59 -14.67 -15.55
CA LEU A 120 -12.10 -15.49 -14.45
C LEU A 120 -12.39 -14.64 -13.20
N ALA A 121 -11.59 -13.60 -12.93
CA ALA A 121 -11.87 -12.67 -11.83
C ALA A 121 -13.26 -12.02 -12.00
N VAL A 122 -13.60 -11.53 -13.19
CA VAL A 122 -14.93 -10.94 -13.48
C VAL A 122 -16.04 -11.96 -13.33
N SER A 123 -15.81 -13.18 -13.80
CA SER A 123 -16.74 -14.31 -13.63
C SER A 123 -17.03 -14.61 -12.16
N LEU A 124 -15.98 -14.68 -11.33
CA LEU A 124 -16.11 -14.89 -9.88
C LEU A 124 -16.78 -13.71 -9.19
N MET A 125 -16.42 -12.48 -9.57
CA MET A 125 -17.03 -11.26 -9.03
C MET A 125 -18.54 -11.23 -9.25
N LYS A 126 -19.07 -11.76 -10.36
CA LYS A 126 -20.53 -11.86 -10.57
C LYS A 126 -21.27 -12.59 -9.43
N GLY A 127 -20.61 -13.50 -8.72
CA GLY A 127 -21.18 -14.19 -7.55
C GLY A 127 -20.99 -13.46 -6.22
N MET A 128 -20.19 -12.38 -6.19
CA MET A 128 -19.79 -11.69 -4.96
C MET A 128 -20.56 -10.38 -4.77
N LEU A 129 -20.85 -10.01 -3.53
CA LEU A 129 -21.35 -8.67 -3.21
C LEU A 129 -20.22 -7.63 -3.36
N PRO A 130 -20.51 -6.40 -3.83
CA PRO A 130 -21.80 -5.90 -4.31
C PRO A 130 -22.06 -6.21 -5.80
N TYR A 131 -21.10 -6.82 -6.49
CA TYR A 131 -21.09 -6.98 -7.95
C TYR A 131 -22.21 -7.90 -8.48
N ASN A 132 -22.72 -8.83 -7.69
CA ASN A 132 -23.84 -9.70 -8.08
C ASN A 132 -25.15 -8.95 -8.41
N THR A 133 -25.30 -7.71 -7.93
CA THR A 133 -26.42 -6.82 -8.26
C THR A 133 -26.15 -5.90 -9.45
N ILE A 134 -24.89 -5.84 -9.89
CA ILE A 134 -24.40 -4.93 -10.93
C ILE A 134 -24.09 -5.71 -12.21
N PHE A 135 -23.51 -6.91 -12.11
CA PHE A 135 -23.12 -7.76 -13.24
C PHE A 135 -24.26 -8.72 -13.60
N HIS A 136 -24.87 -8.49 -14.76
CA HIS A 136 -26.04 -9.26 -15.18
C HIS A 136 -25.66 -10.39 -16.14
N ASP A 137 -24.85 -10.09 -17.14
CA ASP A 137 -24.44 -11.08 -18.15
C ASP A 137 -22.97 -10.94 -18.57
N ILE A 138 -22.35 -12.07 -18.90
CA ILE A 138 -20.95 -12.16 -19.30
C ILE A 138 -20.85 -13.13 -20.48
N GLY A 139 -20.41 -12.63 -21.63
CA GLY A 139 -20.06 -13.46 -22.78
C GLY A 139 -18.56 -13.69 -22.89
N TYR A 140 -18.16 -14.90 -23.29
CA TYR A 140 -16.75 -15.27 -23.49
C TYR A 140 -16.37 -15.39 -24.97
N ASP A 141 -17.34 -15.70 -25.85
CA ASP A 141 -17.16 -15.64 -27.30
C ASP A 141 -17.51 -14.24 -27.79
N ARG A 142 -16.47 -13.47 -28.15
CA ARG A 142 -16.44 -12.00 -28.13
C ARG A 142 -16.76 -11.47 -26.73
N PHE A 143 -15.73 -11.20 -25.95
CA PHE A 143 -15.89 -10.80 -24.55
C PHE A 143 -16.80 -9.57 -24.40
N TYR A 144 -17.88 -9.72 -23.62
CA TYR A 144 -18.77 -8.62 -23.23
C TYR A 144 -19.19 -8.78 -21.76
N LEU A 145 -19.47 -7.66 -21.11
CA LEU A 145 -20.03 -7.58 -19.75
C LEU A 145 -21.23 -6.64 -19.78
N HIS A 146 -22.42 -7.17 -19.51
CA HIS A 146 -23.61 -6.35 -19.28
C HIS A 146 -23.67 -5.99 -17.80
N TYR A 147 -23.56 -4.69 -17.51
CA TYR A 147 -23.60 -4.18 -16.16
C TYR A 147 -24.41 -2.90 -16.06
N TRP A 148 -25.11 -2.73 -14.94
CA TRP A 148 -25.70 -1.47 -14.51
C TRP A 148 -25.97 -1.50 -13.01
N SER A 149 -25.82 -0.37 -12.35
CA SER A 149 -26.18 -0.16 -10.96
C SER A 149 -27.65 0.30 -10.85
N SER A 150 -28.26 0.08 -9.70
CA SER A 150 -29.61 0.60 -9.43
C SER A 150 -29.66 2.13 -9.51
N PHE A 151 -28.55 2.81 -9.23
CA PHE A 151 -28.43 4.26 -9.35
C PHE A 151 -28.48 4.73 -10.81
N GLU A 152 -27.76 4.06 -11.71
CA GLU A 152 -27.78 4.38 -13.15
C GLU A 152 -29.18 4.16 -13.74
N VAL A 153 -29.83 3.04 -13.39
CA VAL A 153 -31.22 2.76 -13.82
C VAL A 153 -32.19 3.81 -13.31
N ASN A 154 -32.06 4.24 -12.05
CA ASN A 154 -32.93 5.26 -11.47
C ASN A 154 -32.69 6.64 -12.12
N SER A 155 -31.44 6.98 -12.39
CA SER A 155 -31.05 8.21 -13.08
C SER A 155 -31.63 8.25 -14.50
N TYR A 156 -31.52 7.15 -15.23
CA TYR A 156 -32.14 6.98 -16.55
C TYR A 156 -33.67 7.15 -16.49
N ARG A 157 -34.35 6.44 -15.58
CA ARG A 157 -35.81 6.55 -15.40
C ARG A 157 -36.26 7.97 -15.09
N ASN A 158 -35.53 8.70 -14.24
CA ASN A 158 -35.82 10.08 -13.90
C ASN A 158 -35.65 11.03 -15.08
N TYR A 159 -34.62 10.80 -15.91
CA TYR A 159 -34.44 11.54 -17.14
C TYR A 159 -35.58 11.29 -18.13
N SER A 160 -35.90 10.02 -18.43
CA SER A 160 -36.97 9.65 -19.38
C SER A 160 -38.34 10.21 -18.99
N LYS A 161 -38.63 10.39 -17.70
CA LYS A 161 -39.87 11.05 -17.23
C LYS A 161 -39.90 12.55 -17.56
N ARG A 162 -38.75 13.21 -17.61
CA ARG A 162 -38.63 14.67 -17.79
C ARG A 162 -38.52 15.07 -19.27
N THR A 163 -38.04 14.19 -20.14
CA THR A 163 -37.84 14.47 -21.57
C THR A 163 -38.77 13.61 -22.44
N LYS A 164 -39.58 14.26 -23.29
CA LYS A 164 -40.51 13.58 -24.23
C LYS A 164 -39.82 13.02 -25.49
N ILE A 165 -38.56 13.38 -25.73
CA ILE A 165 -37.82 12.97 -26.93
C ILE A 165 -36.96 11.76 -26.57
N PRO A 166 -37.04 10.64 -27.30
CA PRO A 166 -36.18 9.48 -27.07
C PRO A 166 -34.73 9.88 -27.37
N THR A 167 -33.97 10.15 -26.31
CA THR A 167 -32.55 10.51 -26.43
C THR A 167 -31.74 9.34 -25.89
N ILE A 168 -30.77 8.85 -26.65
CA ILE A 168 -29.84 7.83 -26.18
C ILE A 168 -28.93 8.49 -25.14
N ILE A 169 -28.98 7.99 -23.91
CA ILE A 169 -28.08 8.43 -22.85
C ILE A 169 -26.92 7.43 -22.81
N CYS A 170 -25.76 7.85 -23.31
CA CYS A 170 -24.52 7.14 -23.08
C CYS A 170 -23.88 7.72 -21.80
N ILE A 171 -23.85 6.91 -20.74
CA ILE A 171 -23.12 7.22 -19.52
C ILE A 171 -21.77 6.54 -19.69
N ASP A 172 -20.72 7.31 -19.93
CA ASP A 172 -19.37 6.74 -19.98
C ASP A 172 -18.94 6.27 -18.56
N SER A 173 -17.93 5.41 -18.50
CA SER A 173 -17.35 4.92 -17.25
C SER A 173 -16.66 6.01 -16.39
N THR A 174 -16.61 7.26 -16.88
CA THR A 174 -16.18 8.45 -16.14
C THR A 174 -17.36 9.27 -15.58
N GLY A 175 -18.61 8.85 -15.80
CA GLY A 175 -19.82 9.53 -15.32
C GLY A 175 -20.21 10.75 -16.15
N THR A 176 -19.57 10.97 -17.30
CA THR A 176 -19.90 12.09 -18.18
C THR A 176 -21.15 11.75 -18.99
N LEU A 177 -22.16 12.62 -18.91
CA LEU A 177 -23.35 12.54 -19.74
C LEU A 177 -23.02 13.02 -21.15
N VAL A 178 -22.72 12.10 -22.07
CA VAL A 178 -22.55 12.44 -23.49
C VAL A 178 -23.94 12.47 -24.13
N LYS A 179 -24.46 13.67 -24.42
CA LYS A 179 -25.64 13.82 -25.28
C LYS A 179 -25.22 13.53 -26.73
N SER A 180 -25.53 12.36 -27.27
CA SER A 180 -25.50 12.18 -28.71
C SER A 180 -26.88 12.50 -29.29
N HIS A 181 -26.98 13.62 -29.99
CA HIS A 181 -28.09 13.88 -30.90
C HIS A 181 -27.87 13.06 -32.17
N ILE A 182 -28.83 12.23 -32.53
CA ILE A 182 -28.91 11.63 -33.86
C ILE A 182 -30.20 12.16 -34.49
N ASN A 183 -30.05 12.84 -35.64
CA ASN A 183 -31.13 13.11 -36.59
C ASN A 183 -31.33 11.87 -37.46
#